data_AF-A0A517T4P7-F1
#
_entry.id   AF-A0A517T4P7-F1
#
_cell.length_a   1.000
_cell.length_b   1.000
_cell.length_c   1.000
_cell.angle_alpha   90.00
_cell.angle_beta   90.00
_cell.angle_gamma   90.00
#
_symmetry.space_group_name_H-M   'P 1'
#
loop_
_entity.id
_entity.type
_entity.pdbx_description
1 polymer ?
#
loop_
_entity_poly.entity_id
_entity_poly.type
_entity_poly.pdbx_seq_one_letter_code
_entity_poly.pdbx_strand_id
1 'polypeptide(L)'
;MMNQIIALSFVSLVMITGTNVFAQAVTVQQPAFGVSSLGTTVSVPDRGEAYLGGVKSARQSAGRSNLHPFSGRYSSDRSASSFVVRPYIHDLRAMDEMILNDAEYGTNYSAAYTKSPLEDATAYGMSRQYAGDRSQLLREQPAATAASTMESSSRYEYEGRLADKYFALGKQAEAKGRRGVAQLHFRMAAKYGHVDAERSLAAATTTQAAED
;
A
#
# COMPACT_ATOMS: atom_id res chain seq x y z
N MET A 1 25.35 -48.54 -80.21
CA MET A 1 26.01 -48.24 -78.92
C MET A 1 25.74 -46.78 -78.50
N MET A 2 24.48 -46.36 -78.40
CA MET A 2 24.12 -44.97 -78.05
C MET A 2 23.12 -44.87 -76.89
N ASN A 3 22.53 -45.99 -76.47
CA ASN A 3 21.54 -46.03 -75.38
C ASN A 3 22.14 -46.32 -73.99
N GLN A 4 23.43 -46.67 -73.90
CA GLN A 4 24.10 -46.91 -72.61
C GLN A 4 24.69 -45.63 -71.99
N ILE A 5 24.90 -44.56 -72.78
CA ILE A 5 25.44 -43.28 -72.29
C ILE A 5 24.35 -42.46 -71.57
N ILE A 6 23.09 -42.59 -72.00
CA ILE A 6 21.96 -41.85 -71.39
C ILE A 6 21.65 -42.38 -69.98
N ALA A 7 21.76 -43.70 -69.77
CA ALA A 7 21.51 -44.33 -68.46
C ALA A 7 22.54 -43.94 -67.39
N LEU A 8 23.80 -43.68 -67.77
CA LEU A 8 24.84 -43.22 -66.85
C LEU A 8 24.71 -41.73 -66.49
N SER A 9 24.16 -40.90 -67.37
CA SER A 9 23.90 -39.48 -67.07
C SER A 9 22.75 -39.28 -66.08
N PHE A 10 21.75 -40.16 -66.09
CA PHE A 10 20.59 -40.07 -65.19
C PHE A 10 20.91 -40.51 -63.76
N VAL A 11 21.87 -41.43 -63.58
CA VAL A 11 22.32 -41.88 -62.26
C VAL A 11 23.23 -40.83 -61.59
N SER A 12 23.96 -40.03 -62.38
CA SER A 12 24.77 -38.91 -61.85
C SER A 12 23.96 -37.69 -61.43
N LEU A 13 22.74 -37.49 -61.97
CA LEU A 13 21.93 -36.30 -61.66
C LEU A 13 21.13 -36.44 -60.35
N VAL A 14 21.02 -37.65 -59.80
CA VAL A 14 20.25 -37.91 -58.56
C VAL A 14 21.11 -37.80 -57.29
N MET A 15 22.44 -37.74 -57.42
CA MET A 15 23.39 -37.71 -56.28
C MET A 15 23.85 -36.30 -55.86
N ILE A 16 23.13 -35.25 -56.26
CA ILE A 16 23.31 -33.89 -55.72
C ILE A 16 21.95 -33.38 -55.23
N THR A 17 21.31 -34.16 -54.36
CA THR A 17 20.37 -33.58 -53.40
C THR A 17 21.18 -33.22 -52.18
N GLY A 18 21.77 -32.01 -52.22
CA GLY A 18 22.42 -31.41 -51.06
C GLY A 18 21.45 -31.47 -49.89
N THR A 19 21.81 -32.25 -48.88
CA THR A 19 21.13 -32.23 -47.60
C THR A 19 21.29 -30.81 -47.07
N ASN A 20 20.21 -30.02 -47.14
CA ASN A 20 20.12 -28.81 -46.35
C ASN A 20 20.18 -29.27 -44.90
N VAL A 21 21.39 -29.23 -44.33
CA VAL A 21 21.60 -29.32 -42.89
C VAL A 21 20.94 -28.08 -42.34
N PHE A 22 19.68 -28.22 -41.94
CA PHE A 22 19.02 -27.25 -41.11
C PHE A 22 19.84 -27.18 -39.82
N ALA A 23 20.72 -26.19 -39.73
CA ALA A 23 21.32 -25.80 -38.48
C ALA A 23 20.17 -25.67 -37.48
N GLN A 24 20.12 -26.58 -36.50
CA GLN A 24 19.12 -26.55 -35.45
C GLN A 24 19.34 -25.26 -34.69
N ALA A 25 18.57 -24.22 -35.03
CA ALA A 25 18.60 -22.94 -34.35
C ALA A 25 18.08 -23.19 -32.94
N VAL A 26 19.00 -23.43 -32.00
CA VAL A 26 18.69 -23.53 -30.58
C VAL A 26 18.24 -22.14 -30.14
N THR A 27 16.93 -21.90 -30.13
CA THR A 27 16.36 -20.65 -29.63
C THR A 27 16.47 -20.66 -28.12
N VAL A 28 17.51 -20.02 -27.58
CA VAL A 28 17.59 -19.73 -26.15
C VAL A 28 16.55 -18.65 -25.85
N GLN A 29 15.41 -19.04 -25.31
CA GLN A 29 14.42 -18.08 -24.81
C GLN A 29 14.92 -17.52 -23.49
N GLN A 30 15.59 -16.37 -23.56
CA GLN A 30 15.93 -15.61 -22.36
C GLN A 30 14.76 -14.68 -22.00
N PRO A 31 14.35 -14.61 -20.73
CA PRO A 31 13.42 -13.59 -20.28
C PRO A 31 14.08 -12.21 -20.41
N ALA A 32 13.52 -11.37 -21.26
CA ALA A 32 13.93 -9.97 -21.38
C ALA A 32 13.14 -9.13 -20.36
N PHE A 33 13.83 -8.51 -19.41
CA PHE A 33 13.22 -7.59 -18.45
C PHE A 33 13.43 -6.14 -18.90
N GLY A 34 12.35 -5.40 -19.05
CA GLY A 34 12.39 -3.94 -19.19
C GLY A 34 12.28 -3.30 -17.81
N VAL A 35 13.41 -2.84 -17.24
CA VAL A 35 13.43 -2.18 -15.94
C VAL A 35 13.62 -0.68 -16.13
N SER A 36 12.78 0.13 -15.47
CA SER A 36 12.95 1.58 -15.36
C SER A 36 12.98 1.94 -13.89
N SER A 37 14.13 2.38 -13.39
CA SER A 37 14.35 2.76 -11.99
C SER A 37 14.77 4.22 -11.89
N LEU A 38 14.41 4.85 -10.78
CA LEU A 38 14.75 6.24 -10.48
C LEU A 38 15.20 6.34 -9.03
N GLY A 39 16.42 6.83 -8.80
CA GLY A 39 17.01 7.02 -7.47
C GLY A 39 17.19 8.50 -7.17
N THR A 40 16.14 9.16 -6.68
CA THR A 40 16.14 10.60 -6.37
C THR A 40 15.65 10.85 -4.95
N THR A 41 16.13 11.92 -4.33
CA THR A 41 15.63 12.40 -3.03
C THR A 41 14.86 13.69 -3.23
N VAL A 42 13.64 13.74 -2.70
CA VAL A 42 12.78 14.93 -2.74
C VAL A 42 12.24 15.20 -1.34
N SER A 43 12.12 16.48 -0.98
CA SER A 43 11.38 16.90 0.21
C SER A 43 9.93 17.16 -0.21
N VAL A 44 8.99 16.47 0.44
CA VAL A 44 7.56 16.55 0.12
C VAL A 44 6.82 16.81 1.43
N PRO A 45 5.88 17.76 1.47
CA PRO A 45 5.07 18.00 2.66
C PRO A 45 4.14 16.80 2.92
N ASP A 46 3.63 16.69 4.15
CA ASP A 46 2.64 15.67 4.49
C ASP A 46 1.39 15.80 3.60
N ARG A 47 0.93 14.68 3.04
CA ARG A 47 -0.14 14.61 2.02
C ARG A 47 0.17 15.39 0.73
N GLY A 48 1.41 15.83 0.56
CA GLY A 48 1.89 16.47 -0.65
C GLY A 48 2.09 15.48 -1.79
N GLU A 49 2.36 16.02 -2.97
CA GLU A 49 2.71 15.24 -4.16
C GLU A 49 4.01 15.78 -4.75
N ALA A 50 4.91 14.85 -5.10
CA ALA A 50 6.09 15.17 -5.90
C ALA A 50 6.13 14.32 -7.15
N TYR A 51 6.24 14.99 -8.30
CA TYR A 51 6.49 14.38 -9.58
C TYR A 51 7.99 14.10 -9.72
N LEU A 52 8.37 12.82 -9.75
CA LEU A 52 9.77 12.41 -9.82
C LEU A 52 10.30 12.31 -11.26
N GLY A 53 9.38 12.21 -12.24
CA GLY A 53 9.74 12.09 -13.65
C GLY A 53 8.97 10.98 -14.36
N GLY A 54 9.39 10.64 -15.57
CA GLY A 54 8.75 9.60 -16.36
C GLY A 54 9.44 9.36 -17.69
N VAL A 55 9.11 8.23 -18.31
CA VAL A 55 9.56 7.86 -19.65
C VAL A 55 8.39 7.91 -20.63
N LYS A 56 8.59 8.54 -21.78
CA LYS A 56 7.61 8.60 -22.86
C LYS A 56 8.25 8.01 -24.11
N SER A 57 7.61 7.02 -24.71
CA SER A 57 8.04 6.44 -25.98
C SER A 57 6.94 6.55 -27.02
N ALA A 58 7.33 6.83 -28.25
CA ALA A 58 6.44 6.82 -29.40
C ALA A 58 7.17 6.13 -30.56
N ARG A 59 6.50 5.17 -31.17
CA ARG A 59 6.96 4.45 -32.35
C ARG A 59 5.94 4.64 -33.45
N GLN A 60 6.39 4.96 -34.64
CA GLN A 60 5.57 4.93 -35.84
C GLN A 60 6.24 4.00 -36.84
N SER A 61 5.47 3.09 -37.42
CA SER A 61 5.93 2.13 -38.42
C SER A 61 5.07 2.28 -39.66
N ALA A 62 5.71 2.41 -40.82
CA ALA A 62 5.06 2.36 -42.11
C ALA A 62 5.69 1.22 -42.92
N GLY A 63 4.91 0.18 -43.20
CA GLY A 63 5.31 -0.93 -44.05
C GLY A 63 4.60 -0.83 -45.39
N ARG A 64 5.33 -1.02 -46.49
CA ARG A 64 4.73 -1.24 -47.82
C ARG A 64 4.93 -2.70 -48.18
N SER A 65 3.86 -3.38 -48.55
CA SER A 65 3.97 -4.71 -49.14
C SER A 65 4.18 -4.58 -50.64
N ASN A 66 5.24 -5.21 -51.17
CA ASN A 66 5.56 -5.18 -52.60
C ASN A 66 4.58 -5.99 -53.46
N LEU A 67 3.62 -6.68 -52.84
CA LEU A 67 2.71 -7.58 -53.54
C LEU A 67 1.53 -6.85 -54.19
N HIS A 68 1.10 -5.68 -53.68
CA HIS A 68 0.01 -4.87 -54.25
C HIS A 68 0.26 -3.35 -54.05
N PRO A 69 0.09 -2.51 -55.09
CA PRO A 69 0.47 -1.08 -55.09
C PRO A 69 -0.30 -0.20 -54.09
N PHE A 70 -1.40 -0.70 -53.50
CA PHE A 70 -2.20 0.01 -52.51
C PHE A 70 -2.13 -0.58 -51.09
N SER A 71 -1.27 -1.57 -50.87
CA SER A 71 -1.16 -2.24 -49.57
C SER A 71 -0.09 -1.60 -48.67
N GLY A 72 -0.38 -0.40 -48.18
CA GLY A 72 0.37 0.24 -47.08
C GLY A 72 -0.19 -0.18 -45.72
N ARG A 73 0.69 -0.50 -44.77
CA ARG A 73 0.34 -0.68 -43.34
C ARG A 73 0.98 0.43 -42.54
N TYR A 74 0.18 1.15 -41.76
CA TYR A 74 0.65 2.15 -40.81
C TYR A 74 0.34 1.65 -39.40
N SER A 75 1.33 1.71 -38.50
CA SER A 75 1.18 1.39 -37.08
C SER A 75 1.79 2.52 -36.26
N SER A 76 1.18 2.83 -35.12
CA SER A 76 1.75 3.75 -34.15
C SER A 76 1.55 3.22 -32.75
N ASP A 77 2.62 3.19 -31.96
CA ASP A 77 2.62 2.80 -30.57
C ASP A 77 3.05 4.00 -29.74
N ARG A 78 2.33 4.31 -28.65
CA ARG A 78 2.70 5.36 -27.71
C ARG A 78 2.64 4.77 -26.31
N SER A 79 3.66 5.00 -25.50
CA SER A 79 3.71 4.56 -24.11
C SER A 79 4.22 5.69 -23.22
N ALA A 80 3.66 5.79 -22.03
CA ALA A 80 4.08 6.76 -21.03
C ALA A 80 4.03 6.11 -19.65
N SER A 81 5.12 6.24 -18.91
CA SER A 81 5.24 5.83 -17.51
C SER A 81 5.71 7.01 -16.68
N SER A 82 5.14 7.20 -15.50
CA SER A 82 5.45 8.30 -14.59
C SER A 82 5.65 7.80 -13.17
N PHE A 83 6.59 8.43 -12.48
CA PHE A 83 6.88 8.18 -11.08
C PHE A 83 6.38 9.37 -10.26
N VAL A 84 5.46 9.09 -9.34
CA VAL A 84 4.84 10.08 -8.45
C VAL A 84 4.93 9.54 -7.04
N VAL A 85 5.35 10.38 -6.09
CA VAL A 85 5.37 10.03 -4.66
C VAL A 85 4.42 10.93 -3.91
N ARG A 86 3.60 10.30 -3.07
CA ARG A 86 2.62 10.93 -2.18
C ARG A 86 2.81 10.37 -0.78
N PRO A 87 3.67 10.98 0.05
CA PRO A 87 3.87 10.52 1.41
C PRO A 87 2.67 10.90 2.27
N TYR A 88 2.35 10.01 3.20
CA TYR A 88 1.36 10.28 4.24
C TYR A 88 1.97 9.94 5.60
N ILE A 89 2.01 10.93 6.48
CA ILE A 89 2.48 10.78 7.85
C ILE A 89 1.29 10.33 8.70
N HIS A 90 1.41 9.12 9.24
CA HIS A 90 0.39 8.55 10.11
C HIS A 90 0.64 8.93 11.57
N ASP A 91 -0.38 9.47 12.23
CA ASP A 91 -0.41 9.50 13.69
C ASP A 91 -0.81 8.10 14.19
N LEU A 92 0.19 7.38 14.73
CA LEU A 92 0.01 6.02 15.20
C LEU A 92 -0.93 5.93 16.41
N ARG A 93 -1.01 6.98 17.24
CA ARG A 93 -1.88 6.96 18.44
C ARG A 93 -3.34 7.08 18.03
N ALA A 94 -3.66 8.06 17.19
CA ALA A 94 -5.01 8.23 16.69
C ALA A 94 -5.49 7.01 15.89
N MET A 95 -4.58 6.37 15.14
CA MET A 95 -4.89 5.14 14.42
C MET A 95 -5.13 3.95 15.35
N ASP A 96 -4.32 3.78 16.39
CA ASP A 96 -4.49 2.71 17.38
C ASP A 96 -5.82 2.87 18.12
N GLU A 97 -6.15 4.09 18.55
CA GLU A 97 -7.46 4.41 19.15
C GLU A 97 -8.61 4.12 18.19
N MET A 98 -8.46 4.48 16.91
CA MET A 98 -9.45 4.16 15.87
C MET A 98 -9.61 2.65 15.67
N ILE A 99 -8.52 1.89 15.62
CA ILE A 99 -8.55 0.42 15.46
C ILE A 99 -9.21 -0.24 16.68
N LEU A 100 -8.87 0.20 17.88
CA LEU A 100 -9.47 -0.30 19.12
C LEU A 100 -10.96 0.03 19.19
N ASN A 101 -11.35 1.24 18.78
CA ASN A 101 -12.74 1.66 18.76
C ASN A 101 -13.55 0.93 17.67
N ASP A 102 -12.95 0.70 16.50
CA ASP A 102 -13.58 -0.09 15.43
C ASP A 102 -13.78 -1.56 15.84
N ALA A 103 -12.82 -2.12 16.58
CA ALA A 103 -12.95 -3.45 17.20
C ALA A 103 -14.05 -3.48 18.27
N GLU A 104 -14.28 -2.38 19.01
CA GLU A 104 -15.34 -2.25 20.00
C GLU A 104 -16.74 -2.14 19.34
N TYR A 105 -16.85 -1.40 18.23
CA TYR A 105 -18.10 -1.25 17.49
C TYR A 105 -18.42 -2.42 16.53
N GLY A 106 -17.54 -3.43 16.45
CA GLY A 106 -17.80 -4.68 15.73
C GLY A 106 -18.19 -4.47 14.26
N THR A 107 -17.78 -3.36 13.64
CA THR A 107 -18.03 -3.21 12.22
C THR A 107 -17.09 -4.15 11.47
N ASN A 108 -17.68 -5.05 10.69
CA ASN A 108 -17.02 -6.19 10.04
C ASN A 108 -16.00 -5.76 8.94
N TYR A 109 -15.30 -4.64 9.06
CA TYR A 109 -14.24 -4.25 8.12
C TYR A 109 -13.00 -5.14 8.24
N SER A 110 -12.79 -5.77 9.40
CA SER A 110 -11.74 -6.79 9.59
C SER A 110 -11.94 -8.02 8.69
N ALA A 111 -13.19 -8.38 8.35
CA ALA A 111 -13.47 -9.51 7.46
C ALA A 111 -13.04 -9.27 6.00
N ALA A 112 -12.84 -8.02 5.60
CA ALA A 112 -12.37 -7.68 4.25
C ALA A 112 -10.84 -7.75 4.11
N TYR A 113 -10.09 -7.69 5.22
CA TYR A 113 -8.62 -7.70 5.22
C TYR A 113 -8.00 -8.97 5.83
N THR A 114 -8.77 -9.77 6.58
CA THR A 114 -8.31 -11.03 7.17
C THR A 114 -8.51 -12.26 6.28
N LYS A 115 -9.28 -12.16 5.19
CA LYS A 115 -9.37 -13.22 4.18
C LYS A 115 -8.13 -13.22 3.31
N SER A 116 -7.40 -14.33 3.32
CA SER A 116 -6.28 -14.58 2.42
C SER A 116 -6.77 -14.45 0.96
N PRO A 117 -5.97 -13.89 0.02
CA PRO A 117 -6.31 -13.88 -1.41
C PRO A 117 -6.55 -15.28 -2.00
N LEU A 118 -6.14 -16.32 -1.27
CA LEU A 118 -6.41 -17.71 -1.61
C LEU A 118 -7.87 -18.13 -1.37
N GLU A 119 -8.59 -17.43 -0.49
CA GLU A 119 -9.94 -17.80 -0.03
C GLU A 119 -11.06 -17.01 -0.71
N ASP A 120 -10.80 -15.79 -1.21
CA ASP A 120 -11.86 -14.97 -1.82
C ASP A 120 -11.31 -14.02 -2.89
N ALA A 121 -11.49 -14.38 -4.17
CA ALA A 121 -11.02 -13.59 -5.32
C ALA A 121 -11.71 -12.22 -5.43
N THR A 122 -12.86 -12.04 -4.78
CA THR A 122 -13.65 -10.79 -4.83
C THR A 122 -13.07 -9.69 -3.93
N ALA A 123 -12.32 -10.06 -2.88
CA ALA A 123 -11.68 -9.12 -1.96
C ALA A 123 -10.62 -8.25 -2.66
N TYR A 124 -9.94 -8.81 -3.68
CA TYR A 124 -8.95 -8.08 -4.46
C TYR A 124 -9.57 -7.05 -5.43
N GLY A 125 -10.84 -7.23 -5.81
CA GLY A 125 -11.57 -6.34 -6.71
C GLY A 125 -12.01 -5.03 -6.03
N MET A 126 -12.45 -5.09 -4.77
CA MET A 126 -12.95 -3.93 -4.04
C MET A 126 -11.84 -2.93 -3.67
N SER A 127 -10.62 -3.39 -3.38
CA SER A 127 -9.51 -2.49 -3.00
C SER A 127 -9.04 -1.57 -4.14
N ARG A 128 -9.20 -1.99 -5.41
CA ARG A 128 -8.85 -1.17 -6.57
C ARG A 128 -9.92 -0.14 -6.96
N GLN A 129 -11.20 -0.44 -6.72
CA GLN A 129 -12.29 0.48 -7.06
C GLN A 129 -12.32 1.74 -6.18
N TYR A 130 -11.97 1.63 -4.90
CA TYR A 130 -12.01 2.79 -3.98
C TYR A 130 -10.80 3.74 -4.09
N ALA A 131 -9.69 3.32 -4.71
CA ALA A 131 -8.50 4.16 -4.88
C ALA A 131 -8.63 5.17 -6.04
N GLY A 132 -9.49 4.90 -7.03
CA GLY A 132 -9.68 5.77 -8.20
C GLY A 132 -10.50 7.03 -7.91
N ASP A 133 -11.63 6.87 -7.23
CA ASP A 133 -12.64 7.95 -7.08
C ASP A 133 -12.27 9.01 -6.04
N ARG A 134 -11.52 8.64 -4.99
CA ARG A 134 -11.24 9.57 -3.88
C ARG A 134 -10.26 10.69 -4.25
N SER A 135 -9.49 10.51 -5.32
CA SER A 135 -8.52 11.50 -5.80
C SER A 135 -9.16 12.76 -6.41
N GLN A 136 -10.42 12.68 -6.82
CA GLN A 136 -11.14 13.82 -7.41
C GLN A 136 -11.87 14.68 -6.37
N LEU A 137 -12.27 14.10 -5.23
CA LEU A 137 -13.06 14.80 -4.21
C LEU A 137 -12.26 15.67 -3.23
N LEU A 138 -10.92 15.51 -3.15
CA LEU A 138 -10.06 16.29 -2.25
C LEU A 138 -9.53 17.60 -2.85
N ARG A 139 -9.99 18.01 -4.04
CA ARG A 139 -9.52 19.23 -4.71
C ARG A 139 -10.20 20.52 -4.23
N GLU A 140 -11.20 20.42 -3.36
CA GLU A 140 -11.97 21.57 -2.88
C GLU A 140 -12.00 21.60 -1.34
N GLN A 141 -11.00 22.19 -0.68
CA GLN A 141 -11.20 22.71 0.67
C GLN A 141 -10.17 23.79 1.06
N PRO A 142 -10.60 25.08 1.11
CA PRO A 142 -9.85 26.14 1.75
C PRO A 142 -10.45 26.47 3.13
N ALA A 143 -9.90 25.97 4.25
CA ALA A 143 -10.20 26.46 5.62
C ALA A 143 -9.29 25.86 6.71
N ALA A 144 -7.96 25.97 6.60
CA ALA A 144 -7.04 25.33 7.55
C ALA A 144 -6.77 26.12 8.86
N THR A 145 -7.35 27.30 9.06
CA THR A 145 -6.97 28.18 10.19
C THR A 145 -8.00 28.25 11.32
N ALA A 146 -9.27 27.90 11.07
CA ALA A 146 -10.30 27.89 12.11
C ALA A 146 -10.41 26.55 12.89
N ALA A 147 -9.95 25.45 12.30
CA ALA A 147 -10.07 24.10 12.89
C ALA A 147 -9.11 23.86 14.08
N SER A 148 -7.95 24.51 14.11
CA SER A 148 -6.91 24.24 15.12
C SER A 148 -7.27 24.72 16.53
N THR A 149 -8.12 25.75 16.67
CA THR A 149 -8.54 26.23 18.00
C THR A 149 -9.65 25.34 18.59
N MET A 150 -10.58 24.85 17.76
CA MET A 150 -11.66 23.95 18.21
C MET A 150 -11.18 22.54 18.56
N GLU A 151 -10.12 22.02 17.93
CA GLU A 151 -9.53 20.71 18.26
C GLU A 151 -8.81 20.70 19.62
N SER A 152 -8.26 21.84 20.06
CA SER A 152 -7.57 21.93 21.34
C SER A 152 -8.54 21.83 22.53
N SER A 153 -9.67 22.54 22.48
CA SER A 153 -10.68 22.52 23.55
C SER A 153 -11.37 21.16 23.69
N SER A 154 -11.65 20.48 22.58
CA SER A 154 -12.32 19.17 22.62
C SER A 154 -11.42 18.07 23.21
N ARG A 155 -10.10 18.17 23.01
CA ARG A 155 -9.11 17.27 23.61
C ARG A 155 -9.03 17.44 25.13
N TYR A 156 -9.00 18.68 25.63
CA TYR A 156 -9.00 18.94 27.08
C TYR A 156 -10.28 18.42 27.77
N GLU A 157 -11.44 18.61 27.14
CA GLU A 157 -12.72 18.08 27.66
C GLU A 157 -12.80 16.55 27.64
N TYR A 158 -12.13 15.91 26.68
CA TYR A 158 -12.07 14.45 26.61
C TYR A 158 -11.12 13.86 27.66
N GLU A 159 -9.93 14.44 27.81
CA GLU A 159 -8.94 14.02 28.81
C GLU A 159 -9.48 14.19 30.25
N GLY A 160 -10.21 15.28 30.52
CA GLY A 160 -10.91 15.48 31.81
C GLY A 160 -11.95 14.38 32.11
N ARG A 161 -12.78 14.01 31.13
CA ARG A 161 -13.77 12.94 31.29
C ARG A 161 -13.12 11.58 31.57
N LEU A 162 -11.97 11.30 30.96
CA LEU A 162 -11.20 10.09 31.25
C LEU A 162 -10.61 10.12 32.67
N ALA A 163 -10.09 11.27 33.09
CA ALA A 163 -9.56 11.48 34.43
C ALA A 163 -10.61 11.14 35.51
N ASP A 164 -11.83 11.66 35.37
CA ASP A 164 -12.95 11.42 36.29
C ASP A 164 -13.37 9.94 36.31
N LYS A 165 -13.45 9.31 35.13
CA LYS A 165 -13.84 7.90 34.99
C LYS A 165 -12.87 6.98 35.74
N TYR A 166 -11.57 7.18 35.57
CA TYR A 166 -10.56 6.36 36.25
C TYR A 166 -10.54 6.61 37.76
N PHE A 167 -10.78 7.84 38.20
CA PHE A 167 -10.90 8.15 39.62
C PHE A 167 -12.08 7.41 40.28
N ALA A 168 -13.25 7.42 39.63
CA ALA A 168 -14.43 6.70 40.10
C ALA A 168 -14.19 5.18 40.19
N LEU A 169 -13.53 4.59 39.19
CA LEU A 169 -13.16 3.17 39.20
C LEU A 169 -12.17 2.84 40.33
N GLY A 170 -11.22 3.72 40.60
CA GLY A 170 -10.29 3.60 41.73
C GLY A 170 -11.02 3.55 43.07
N LYS A 171 -11.98 4.47 43.28
CA LYS A 171 -12.83 4.48 44.48
C LYS A 171 -13.69 3.23 44.61
N GLN A 172 -14.22 2.71 43.51
CA GLN A 172 -14.99 1.47 43.52
C GLN A 172 -14.12 0.25 43.86
N ALA A 173 -12.88 0.21 43.37
CA ALA A 173 -11.92 -0.85 43.70
C ALA A 173 -11.48 -0.78 45.18
N GLU A 174 -11.31 0.42 45.71
CA GLU A 174 -11.02 0.68 47.13
C GLU A 174 -12.14 0.16 48.03
N ALA A 175 -13.40 0.48 47.71
CA ALA A 175 -14.57 -0.03 48.42
C ALA A 175 -14.69 -1.56 48.38
N LYS A 176 -14.19 -2.19 47.31
CA LYS A 176 -14.13 -3.66 47.16
C LYS A 176 -12.90 -4.29 47.84
N GLY A 177 -12.07 -3.51 48.54
CA GLY A 177 -10.84 -3.97 49.20
C GLY A 177 -9.70 -4.36 48.24
N ARG A 178 -9.83 -4.05 46.94
CA ARG A 178 -8.82 -4.41 45.92
C ARG A 178 -7.80 -3.30 45.77
N ARG A 179 -6.93 -3.15 46.78
CA ARG A 179 -5.95 -2.05 46.89
C ARG A 179 -5.03 -1.91 45.67
N GLY A 180 -4.48 -3.01 45.13
CA GLY A 180 -3.60 -2.94 43.96
C GLY A 180 -4.31 -2.45 42.69
N VAL A 181 -5.57 -2.84 42.50
CA VAL A 181 -6.39 -2.38 41.36
C VAL A 181 -6.78 -0.92 41.53
N ALA A 182 -7.06 -0.50 42.77
CA ALA A 182 -7.33 0.91 43.09
C ALA A 182 -6.12 1.80 42.76
N GLN A 183 -4.91 1.40 43.18
CA GLN A 183 -3.67 2.13 42.85
C GLN A 183 -3.46 2.26 41.34
N LEU A 184 -3.73 1.20 40.57
CA LEU A 184 -3.61 1.25 39.10
C LEU A 184 -4.56 2.31 38.50
N HIS A 185 -5.82 2.33 38.92
CA HIS A 185 -6.79 3.29 38.42
C HIS A 185 -6.48 4.72 38.87
N PHE A 186 -6.00 4.93 40.10
CA PHE A 186 -5.56 6.25 40.54
C PHE A 186 -4.33 6.73 39.75
N ARG A 187 -3.41 5.84 39.37
CA ARG A 187 -2.27 6.19 38.49
C ARG A 187 -2.73 6.62 37.11
N MET A 188 -3.74 5.96 36.56
CA MET A 188 -4.33 6.35 35.29
C MET A 188 -5.06 7.70 35.40
N ALA A 189 -5.82 7.94 36.46
CA ALA A 189 -6.48 9.23 36.69
C ALA A 189 -5.47 10.38 36.87
N ALA A 190 -4.38 10.16 37.59
CA ALA A 190 -3.29 11.13 37.73
C ALA A 190 -2.61 11.44 36.38
N LYS A 191 -2.40 10.42 35.54
CA LYS A 191 -1.84 10.60 34.19
C LYS A 191 -2.70 11.52 33.31
N TYR A 192 -4.01 11.51 33.50
CA TYR A 192 -4.96 12.40 32.81
C TYR A 192 -5.22 13.72 33.57
N GLY A 193 -4.47 14.00 34.65
CA GLY A 193 -4.51 15.28 35.37
C GLY A 193 -5.50 15.37 36.54
N HIS A 194 -6.03 14.24 37.06
CA HIS A 194 -6.93 14.26 38.21
C HIS A 194 -6.16 14.50 39.53
N VAL A 195 -6.27 15.71 40.09
CA VAL A 195 -5.51 16.15 41.28
C VAL A 195 -5.75 15.26 42.52
N ASP A 196 -6.99 14.82 42.75
CA ASP A 196 -7.29 13.98 43.94
C ASP A 196 -6.79 12.54 43.81
N ALA A 197 -6.48 12.09 42.59
CA ALA A 197 -5.88 10.77 42.37
C ALA A 197 -4.41 10.76 42.81
N GLU A 198 -3.68 11.86 42.57
CA GLU A 198 -2.30 12.03 43.04
C GLU A 198 -2.22 12.02 44.57
N ARG A 199 -3.15 12.70 45.24
CA ARG A 199 -3.27 12.66 46.71
C ARG A 199 -3.54 11.25 47.23
N SER A 200 -4.42 10.51 46.56
CA SER A 200 -4.76 9.14 46.92
C SER A 200 -3.57 8.18 46.75
N LEU A 201 -2.72 8.40 45.75
CA LEU A 201 -1.46 7.66 45.58
C LEU A 201 -0.43 8.01 46.66
N ALA A 202 -0.25 9.31 46.96
CA ALA A 202 0.68 9.75 48.01
C ALA A 202 0.29 9.21 49.40
N ALA A 203 -1.01 9.14 49.69
CA ALA A 203 -1.53 8.51 50.90
C ALA A 203 -1.22 7.00 50.92
N ALA A 204 -1.44 6.29 49.80
CA ALA A 204 -1.19 4.86 49.71
C ALA A 204 0.29 4.48 49.86
N THR A 205 1.22 5.31 49.32
CA THR A 205 2.67 5.10 49.51
C THR A 205 3.11 5.38 50.95
N THR A 206 2.45 6.30 51.64
CA THR A 206 2.76 6.61 53.05
C THR A 206 2.30 5.48 53.98
N THR A 207 1.15 4.85 53.70
CA THR A 207 0.69 3.68 54.48
C THR A 207 1.58 2.46 54.30
N GLN A 208 2.12 2.22 53.10
CA GLN A 208 3.04 1.11 52.87
C GLN A 208 4.40 1.27 53.59
N ALA A 209 4.84 2.50 53.84
CA ALA A 209 6.08 2.78 54.56
C ALA A 209 5.95 2.66 56.10
N ALA A 210 4.74 2.42 56.62
CA ALA A 210 4.48 2.29 58.06
C ALA A 210 4.16 0.85 58.50
N GLU A 211 4.07 -0.10 57.56
CA GLU A 211 3.84 -1.53 57.83
C GLU A 211 5.13 -2.39 57.71
N ASP A 212 6.28 -1.76 57.43
CA ASP A 212 7.65 -2.33 57.53
C ASP A 212 8.37 -1.78 58.78
#